data_AF-A0A413DF68-F1
#
_entry.id   AF-A0A413DF68-F1
#
_cell.length_a   1.000
_cell.length_b   1.000
_cell.length_c   1.000
_cell.angle_alpha   90.00
_cell.angle_beta   90.00
_cell.angle_gamma   90.00
#
_symmetry.space_group_name_H-M   'P 1'
#
loop_
_entity.id
_entity.type
_entity.pdbx_description
1 polymer ?
#
loop_
_entity_poly.entity_id
_entity_poly.type
_entity_poly.pdbx_seq_one_letter_code
_entity_poly.pdbx_strand_id
1 'polypeptide(L)'
;MIEECRDKQRQAEQERDYALSHQKKVEIPVEKPVFYQKCWNCNQTAYLKAKERYDTQREKLAGRYKAKTVMYEALIFLLIWYSISTTLFQMIRSKIFISDCVVFFDTIATFTQTIAGWVVLTGKTVAQISNGISNPVVAGIIYWLIKILVYSGCLVGAGILVVFIGMKIAGLYKKYCWDMITVMVILISMAITIYFGDSIKTVLPINLLFLLLFVQLVYVGIRWYVKGWRENRGYV
;
A
#
# COMPACT_ATOMS: atom_id res chain seq x y z
N MET A 1 -38.34 15.46 12.83
CA MET A 1 -37.20 15.03 11.98
C MET A 1 -36.56 13.71 12.43
N ILE A 2 -36.18 13.52 13.70
CA ILE A 2 -35.52 12.26 14.14
C ILE A 2 -36.51 11.07 14.20
N GLU A 3 -37.77 11.29 14.63
CA GLU A 3 -38.79 10.23 14.66
C GLU A 3 -39.22 9.76 13.27
N GLU A 4 -39.39 10.69 12.34
CA GLU A 4 -39.74 10.40 10.94
C GLU A 4 -38.65 9.58 10.22
N CYS A 5 -37.38 9.79 10.58
CA CYS A 5 -36.26 9.01 10.06
C CYS A 5 -36.25 7.59 10.65
N ARG A 6 -36.64 7.44 11.93
CA ARG A 6 -36.71 6.14 12.62
C ARG A 6 -37.87 5.28 12.11
N ASP A 7 -38.98 5.90 11.73
CA ASP A 7 -40.11 5.20 11.12
C ASP A 7 -39.80 4.72 9.70
N LYS A 8 -39.10 5.53 8.89
CA LYS A 8 -38.64 5.08 7.57
C LYS A 8 -37.66 3.92 7.64
N GLN A 9 -36.81 3.87 8.68
CA GLN A 9 -35.92 2.72 8.90
C GLN A 9 -36.70 1.45 9.27
N ARG A 10 -37.71 1.56 10.15
CA ARG A 10 -38.59 0.43 10.49
C ARG A 10 -39.36 -0.09 9.27
N GLN A 11 -39.81 0.82 8.40
CA GLN A 11 -40.54 0.46 7.18
C GLN A 11 -39.62 -0.26 6.18
N ALA A 12 -38.38 0.22 6.01
CA ALA A 12 -37.38 -0.45 5.16
C ALA A 12 -36.94 -1.82 5.71
N GLU A 13 -36.88 -1.99 7.03
CA GLU A 13 -36.63 -3.30 7.67
C GLU A 13 -37.78 -4.27 7.43
N GLN A 14 -39.04 -3.81 7.53
CA GLN A 14 -40.21 -4.64 7.25
C GLN A 14 -40.29 -5.06 5.79
N GLU A 15 -39.98 -4.18 4.84
CA GLU A 15 -39.93 -4.54 3.41
C GLU A 15 -38.81 -5.52 3.11
N ARG A 16 -37.67 -5.39 3.79
CA ARG A 16 -36.54 -6.33 3.67
C ARG A 16 -36.91 -7.71 4.22
N ASP A 17 -37.56 -7.79 5.39
CA ASP A 17 -38.01 -9.06 5.97
C ASP A 17 -39.13 -9.70 5.15
N TYR A 18 -40.04 -8.89 4.60
CA TYR A 18 -41.06 -9.36 3.67
C TYR A 18 -40.43 -9.94 2.39
N ALA A 19 -39.45 -9.25 1.79
CA ALA A 19 -38.70 -9.75 0.64
C ALA A 19 -37.90 -11.02 0.97
N LEU A 20 -37.30 -11.12 2.16
CA LEU A 20 -36.58 -12.30 2.62
C LEU A 20 -37.50 -13.51 2.81
N SER A 21 -38.74 -13.28 3.30
CA SER A 21 -39.74 -14.35 3.49
C SER A 21 -40.29 -14.89 2.16
N HIS A 22 -40.42 -14.03 1.14
CA HIS A 22 -40.90 -14.42 -0.20
C HIS A 22 -39.78 -14.92 -1.11
N GLN A 23 -38.52 -14.60 -0.79
CA GLN A 23 -37.36 -15.26 -1.38
C GLN A 23 -37.24 -16.66 -0.76
N LYS A 24 -38.15 -17.56 -1.16
CA LYS A 24 -38.04 -19.00 -0.95
C LYS A 24 -36.69 -19.40 -1.55
N LYS A 25 -35.67 -19.48 -0.71
CA LYS A 25 -34.44 -20.22 -1.00
C LYS A 25 -34.91 -21.66 -1.14
N VAL A 26 -35.38 -22.00 -2.35
CA VAL A 26 -35.32 -23.36 -2.82
C VAL A 26 -33.82 -23.61 -2.87
N GLU A 27 -33.28 -24.06 -1.74
CA GLU A 27 -32.17 -25.00 -1.79
C GLU A 27 -32.73 -26.13 -2.64
N ILE A 28 -32.57 -26.00 -3.96
CA ILE A 28 -32.58 -27.14 -4.84
C ILE A 28 -31.49 -27.98 -4.20
N PRO A 29 -31.82 -29.12 -3.56
CA PRO A 29 -30.76 -30.04 -3.25
C PRO A 29 -30.12 -30.26 -4.62
N VAL A 30 -28.90 -29.75 -4.81
CA VAL A 30 -28.08 -30.23 -5.90
C VAL A 30 -27.78 -31.65 -5.46
N GLU A 31 -28.76 -32.51 -5.70
CA GLU A 31 -28.57 -33.92 -5.92
C GLU A 31 -27.56 -33.90 -7.06
N LYS A 32 -26.28 -33.93 -6.68
CA LYS A 32 -25.23 -34.37 -7.59
C LYS A 32 -25.82 -35.66 -8.12
N PRO A 33 -26.16 -35.77 -9.40
CA PRO A 33 -26.70 -37.02 -9.88
C PRO A 33 -25.54 -37.99 -9.71
N VAL A 34 -25.59 -38.78 -8.64
CA VAL A 34 -24.71 -39.92 -8.45
C VAL A 34 -25.27 -40.90 -9.46
N PHE A 35 -24.82 -40.74 -10.71
CA PHE A 35 -25.49 -41.23 -11.91
C PHE A 35 -25.54 -42.77 -11.99
N TYR A 36 -25.08 -43.51 -10.98
CA TYR A 36 -24.99 -44.95 -11.01
C TYR A 36 -25.22 -45.56 -9.63
N GLN A 37 -26.49 -45.66 -9.21
CA GLN A 37 -26.86 -46.60 -8.14
C GLN A 37 -27.86 -47.67 -8.57
N LYS A 38 -28.27 -47.72 -9.85
CA LYS A 38 -29.07 -48.84 -10.38
C LYS A 38 -28.59 -49.27 -11.76
N CYS A 39 -27.51 -50.04 -11.81
CA CYS A 39 -27.27 -50.94 -12.93
C CYS A 39 -26.81 -52.29 -12.36
N TRP A 40 -27.74 -53.24 -12.27
CA TRP A 40 -27.52 -54.58 -11.72
C TRP A 40 -26.60 -55.44 -12.63
N ASN A 41 -26.35 -54.99 -13.87
CA ASN A 41 -25.56 -55.71 -14.87
C ASN A 41 -24.37 -54.90 -15.43
N CYS A 42 -23.99 -53.78 -14.80
CA CYS A 42 -22.85 -53.00 -15.25
C CYS A 42 -21.56 -53.72 -14.85
N ASN A 43 -20.67 -53.96 -15.82
CA ASN A 43 -19.33 -54.48 -15.55
C ASN A 43 -18.55 -53.42 -14.74
N GLN A 44 -18.58 -53.53 -13.41
CA GLN A 44 -18.00 -52.59 -12.45
C GLN A 44 -16.53 -52.30 -12.76
N THR A 45 -15.81 -53.29 -13.30
CA THR A 45 -14.43 -53.19 -13.76
C THR A 45 -14.27 -52.25 -14.94
N ALA A 46 -15.21 -52.23 -15.89
CA ALA A 46 -15.18 -51.33 -17.04
C ALA A 46 -15.44 -49.87 -16.61
N TYR A 47 -16.35 -49.66 -15.66
CA TYR A 47 -16.60 -48.34 -15.08
C TYR A 47 -15.40 -47.82 -14.29
N LEU A 48 -14.79 -48.65 -13.43
CA LEU A 48 -13.60 -48.26 -12.68
C LEU A 48 -12.45 -47.89 -13.62
N LYS A 49 -12.23 -48.66 -14.69
CA LYS A 49 -11.22 -48.33 -15.72
C LYS A 49 -11.55 -47.02 -16.47
N ALA A 50 -12.82 -46.74 -16.75
CA ALA A 50 -13.22 -45.49 -17.40
C ALA A 50 -13.03 -44.28 -16.46
N LYS A 51 -13.38 -44.45 -15.18
CA LYS A 51 -13.17 -43.43 -14.14
C LYS A 51 -11.70 -43.12 -13.93
N GLU A 52 -10.85 -44.15 -13.83
CA GLU A 52 -9.41 -43.99 -13.67
C GLU A 52 -8.78 -43.26 -14.87
N ARG A 53 -9.21 -43.57 -16.10
CA ARG A 53 -8.80 -42.82 -17.30
C ARG A 53 -9.23 -41.36 -17.25
N TYR A 54 -10.45 -41.07 -16.82
CA TYR A 54 -10.97 -39.72 -16.69
C TYR A 54 -10.22 -38.92 -15.61
N ASP A 55 -10.00 -39.51 -14.44
CA ASP A 55 -9.28 -38.87 -13.33
C ASP A 55 -7.81 -38.61 -13.73
N THR A 56 -7.14 -39.56 -14.40
CA THR A 56 -5.79 -39.37 -14.93
C THR A 56 -5.71 -38.24 -15.98
N GLN A 57 -6.70 -38.15 -16.87
CA GLN A 57 -6.79 -37.07 -17.87
C GLN A 57 -6.98 -35.71 -17.19
N ARG A 58 -7.85 -35.65 -16.19
CA ARG A 58 -8.13 -34.45 -15.41
C ARG A 58 -6.91 -33.97 -14.63
N GLU A 59 -6.14 -34.87 -14.01
CA GLU A 59 -4.89 -34.53 -13.34
C GLU A 59 -3.83 -34.01 -14.31
N LYS A 60 -3.68 -34.64 -15.50
CA LYS A 60 -2.79 -34.14 -16.55
C LYS A 60 -3.19 -32.75 -17.06
N LEU A 61 -4.49 -32.47 -17.16
CA LEU A 61 -5.00 -31.15 -17.52
C LEU A 61 -4.73 -30.14 -16.40
N ALA A 62 -5.05 -30.47 -15.15
CA ALA A 62 -4.79 -29.61 -13.99
C ALA A 62 -3.30 -29.28 -13.83
N GLY A 63 -2.41 -30.26 -14.04
CA GLY A 63 -0.96 -30.04 -14.04
C GLY A 63 -0.51 -29.09 -15.15
N ARG A 64 -1.05 -29.24 -16.36
CA ARG A 64 -0.77 -28.31 -17.49
C ARG A 64 -1.29 -26.90 -17.23
N TYR A 65 -2.49 -26.75 -16.66
CA TYR A 65 -3.02 -25.44 -16.28
C TYR A 65 -2.15 -24.78 -15.21
N LYS A 66 -1.77 -25.50 -14.15
CA LYS A 66 -0.92 -24.98 -13.09
C LYS A 66 0.45 -24.54 -13.61
N ALA A 67 1.07 -25.33 -14.49
CA ALA A 67 2.33 -24.97 -15.13
C ALA A 67 2.19 -23.73 -16.03
N LYS A 68 1.10 -23.60 -16.78
CA LYS A 68 0.81 -22.40 -17.57
C LYS A 68 0.60 -21.17 -16.70
N THR A 69 -0.11 -21.28 -15.58
CA THR A 69 -0.30 -20.18 -14.63
C THR A 69 1.03 -19.66 -14.11
N VAL A 70 1.92 -20.55 -13.65
CA VAL A 70 3.26 -20.16 -13.18
C VAL A 70 4.09 -19.54 -14.30
N MET A 71 4.00 -20.07 -15.52
CA MET A 71 4.67 -19.48 -16.70
C MET A 71 4.15 -18.07 -17.01
N TYR A 72 2.84 -17.84 -16.98
CA TYR A 72 2.27 -16.50 -17.18
C TYR A 72 2.65 -15.54 -16.06
N GLU A 73 2.64 -16.00 -14.81
CA GLU A 73 3.06 -15.19 -13.66
C GLU A 73 4.53 -14.77 -13.77
N ALA A 74 5.41 -15.70 -14.13
CA ALA A 74 6.83 -15.42 -14.37
C ALA A 74 7.04 -14.50 -15.59
N LEU A 75 6.29 -14.67 -16.67
CA LEU A 75 6.37 -13.79 -17.85
C LEU A 75 5.91 -12.37 -17.55
N ILE A 76 4.80 -12.22 -16.82
CA ILE A 76 4.32 -10.91 -16.36
C ILE A 76 5.39 -10.25 -15.48
N PHE A 77 5.98 -11.01 -14.55
CA PHE A 77 7.06 -10.51 -13.71
C PHE A 77 8.29 -10.05 -14.53
N LEU A 78 8.70 -10.84 -15.52
CA LEU A 78 9.83 -10.50 -16.40
C LEU A 78 9.53 -9.27 -17.27
N LEU A 79 8.32 -9.14 -17.81
CA LEU A 79 7.88 -7.98 -18.59
C LEU A 79 7.87 -6.71 -17.73
N ILE A 80 7.40 -6.81 -16.49
CA ILE A 80 7.45 -5.72 -15.51
C ILE A 80 8.90 -5.33 -15.25
N TRP A 81 9.78 -6.31 -14.98
CA TRP A 81 11.20 -6.05 -14.73
C TRP A 81 11.91 -5.40 -15.92
N TYR A 82 11.59 -5.84 -17.13
CA TYR A 82 12.09 -5.27 -18.37
C TYR A 82 11.61 -3.83 -18.58
N SER A 83 10.33 -3.54 -18.32
CA SER A 83 9.78 -2.19 -18.35
C SER A 83 10.41 -1.27 -17.31
N ILE A 84 10.62 -1.76 -16.07
CA ILE A 84 11.34 -1.02 -15.02
C ILE A 84 12.75 -0.68 -15.50
N SER A 85 13.48 -1.69 -15.98
CA SER A 85 14.87 -1.54 -16.38
C SER A 85 15.04 -0.59 -17.57
N THR A 86 14.19 -0.69 -18.59
CA THR A 86 14.22 0.22 -19.74
C THR A 86 13.85 1.66 -19.36
N THR A 87 12.86 1.85 -18.48
CA THR A 87 12.46 3.18 -17.98
C THR A 87 13.56 3.82 -17.12
N LEU A 88 14.19 3.04 -16.23
CA LEU A 88 15.33 3.50 -15.43
C LEU A 88 16.54 3.85 -16.32
N PHE A 89 16.78 3.09 -17.38
CA PHE A 89 17.88 3.37 -18.31
C PHE A 89 17.64 4.65 -19.13
N GLN A 90 16.38 4.93 -19.49
CA GLN A 90 15.99 6.21 -20.10
C GLN A 90 16.14 7.38 -19.11
N MET A 91 15.84 7.15 -17.83
CA MET A 91 16.00 8.15 -16.77
C MET A 91 17.46 8.54 -16.56
N ILE A 92 18.39 7.58 -16.50
CA ILE A 92 19.84 7.85 -16.37
C ILE A 92 20.36 8.66 -17.57
N ARG A 93 19.72 8.56 -18.74
CA ARG A 93 20.08 9.35 -19.93
C ARG A 93 19.46 10.76 -19.95
N SER A 94 18.43 11.04 -19.14
CA SER A 94 17.77 12.35 -19.12
C SER A 94 18.52 13.34 -18.21
N LYS A 95 19.23 14.29 -18.82
CA LYS A 95 19.96 15.34 -18.10
C LYS A 95 19.04 16.22 -17.24
N ILE A 96 17.82 16.47 -17.71
CA ILE A 96 16.84 17.32 -17.03
C ILE A 96 16.36 16.67 -15.73
N PHE A 97 16.10 15.36 -15.76
CA PHE A 97 15.66 14.62 -14.58
C PHE A 97 16.78 14.47 -13.53
N ILE A 98 18.03 14.24 -13.97
CA ILE A 98 19.17 14.20 -13.05
C ILE A 98 19.37 15.54 -12.34
N SER A 99 19.29 16.65 -13.08
CA SER A 99 19.37 17.99 -12.51
C SER A 99 18.29 18.22 -11.45
N ASP A 100 17.06 17.84 -11.76
CA ASP A 100 15.90 17.96 -10.86
C ASP A 100 16.05 17.09 -9.60
N CYS A 101 16.61 15.89 -9.72
CA CYS A 101 16.96 15.04 -8.58
C CYS A 101 18.01 15.70 -7.68
N VAL A 102 19.08 16.24 -8.25
CA VAL A 102 20.13 16.91 -7.47
C VAL A 102 19.56 18.09 -6.68
N VAL A 103 18.77 18.94 -7.33
CA VAL A 103 18.11 20.09 -6.68
C VAL A 103 17.14 19.64 -5.58
N PHE A 104 16.43 18.53 -5.78
CA PHE A 104 15.55 17.97 -4.75
C PHE A 104 16.31 17.55 -3.50
N PHE A 105 17.39 16.76 -3.67
CA PHE A 105 18.19 16.30 -2.53
C PHE A 105 18.94 17.43 -1.85
N ASP A 106 19.38 18.45 -2.60
CA ASP A 106 19.98 19.67 -2.04
C ASP A 106 18.97 20.46 -1.20
N THR A 107 17.72 20.55 -1.65
CA THR A 107 16.62 21.15 -0.86
C THR A 107 16.36 20.38 0.44
N ILE A 108 16.42 19.05 0.41
CA ILE A 108 16.30 18.23 1.63
C ILE A 108 17.49 18.45 2.57
N ALA A 109 18.71 18.54 2.02
CA ALA A 109 19.92 18.76 2.79
C ALA A 109 19.88 20.13 3.50
N THR A 110 19.52 21.19 2.79
CA THR A 110 19.38 22.55 3.34
C THR A 110 18.25 22.64 4.38
N PHE A 111 17.13 21.94 4.16
CA PHE A 111 16.06 21.84 5.15
C PHE A 111 16.54 21.15 6.44
N THR A 112 17.28 20.06 6.30
CA THR A 112 17.88 19.33 7.44
C THR A 112 18.89 20.20 8.19
N GLN A 113 19.72 20.96 7.47
CA GLN A 113 20.65 21.92 8.06
C GLN A 113 19.91 23.05 8.80
N THR A 114 18.80 23.54 8.25
CA THR A 114 17.96 24.56 8.89
C THR A 114 17.44 24.04 10.23
N ILE A 115 16.84 22.84 10.24
CA ILE A 115 16.35 22.20 11.47
C ILE A 115 17.49 22.03 12.49
N ALA A 116 18.66 21.56 12.05
CA ALA A 116 19.83 21.45 12.92
C ALA A 116 20.24 22.83 13.49
N GLY A 117 20.17 23.88 12.70
CA GLY A 117 20.42 25.27 13.11
C GLY A 117 19.45 25.74 14.19
N TRP A 118 18.14 25.47 14.04
CA TRP A 118 17.13 25.78 15.06
C TRP A 118 17.40 25.05 16.38
N VAL A 119 17.74 23.76 16.31
CA VAL A 119 18.04 22.96 17.51
C VAL A 119 19.29 23.48 18.23
N VAL A 120 20.32 23.88 17.49
CA VAL A 120 21.53 24.50 18.07
C VAL A 120 21.21 25.86 18.71
N LEU A 121 20.34 26.67 18.07
CA LEU A 121 19.93 27.98 18.59
C LEU A 121 19.13 27.84 19.89
N THR A 122 18.15 26.93 19.94
CA THR A 122 17.39 26.61 21.16
C THR A 122 18.31 26.11 22.27
N GLY A 123 19.32 25.30 21.93
CA GLY A 123 20.35 24.88 22.87
C GLY A 123 21.15 26.06 23.47
N LYS A 124 21.45 27.09 22.67
CA LYS A 124 22.13 28.31 23.14
C LYS A 124 21.24 29.17 24.03
N THR A 125 19.94 29.30 23.73
CA THR A 125 18.99 30.06 24.56
C THR A 125 18.81 29.41 25.94
N VAL A 126 18.76 28.08 25.99
CA VAL A 126 18.74 27.32 27.26
C VAL A 126 20.06 27.51 28.05
N ALA A 127 21.20 27.65 27.35
CA ALA A 127 22.48 27.96 27.98
C ALA A 127 22.51 29.34 28.66
N GLN A 128 21.85 30.34 28.06
CA GLN A 128 21.79 31.69 28.63
C GLN A 128 20.98 31.72 29.94
N ILE A 129 19.94 30.91 30.06
CA ILE A 129 19.13 30.79 31.29
C ILE A 129 19.94 30.15 32.43
N SER A 130 20.86 29.24 32.10
CA SER A 130 21.75 28.60 33.08
C SER A 130 22.79 29.53 33.70
N ASN A 131 23.12 30.67 33.05
CA ASN A 131 24.11 31.64 33.55
C ASN A 131 23.59 32.52 34.69
N GLY A 132 22.32 32.38 35.11
CA GLY A 132 21.77 33.05 36.30
C GLY A 132 22.22 32.44 37.64
N ILE A 133 23.00 31.36 37.63
CA ILE A 133 23.46 30.63 38.83
C ILE A 133 24.89 31.09 39.17
N SER A 134 25.09 31.58 40.39
CA SER A 134 26.29 32.30 40.87
C SER A 134 27.60 31.51 40.92
N ASN A 135 27.60 30.21 40.57
CA ASN A 135 28.79 29.37 40.56
C ASN A 135 29.01 28.75 39.16
N PRO A 136 30.06 29.14 38.42
CA PRO A 136 30.25 28.79 37.01
C PRO A 136 30.46 27.28 36.78
N VAL A 137 31.02 26.57 37.76
CA VAL A 137 31.25 25.12 37.67
C VAL A 137 29.93 24.36 37.80
N VAL A 138 29.08 24.78 38.76
CA VAL A 138 27.78 24.16 39.02
C VAL A 138 26.79 24.48 37.90
N ALA A 139 26.81 25.71 37.39
CA ALA A 139 26.03 26.11 36.22
C ALA A 139 26.40 25.26 34.98
N GLY A 140 27.69 25.03 34.72
CA GLY A 140 28.15 24.20 33.61
C GLY A 140 27.68 22.74 33.70
N ILE A 141 27.72 22.13 34.89
CA ILE A 141 27.28 20.75 35.12
C ILE A 141 25.76 20.62 34.94
N ILE A 142 24.98 21.54 35.51
CA ILE A 142 23.52 21.55 35.41
C ILE A 142 23.08 21.78 33.96
N TYR A 143 23.75 22.67 33.23
CA TYR A 143 23.49 22.92 31.81
C TYR A 143 23.70 21.67 30.95
N TRP A 144 24.84 20.98 31.12
CA TRP A 144 25.13 19.75 30.38
C TRP A 144 24.11 18.63 30.71
N LEU A 145 23.70 18.51 31.97
CA LEU A 145 22.66 17.57 32.40
C LEU A 145 21.31 17.86 31.73
N ILE A 146 20.83 19.11 31.78
CA ILE A 146 19.55 19.49 31.15
C ILE A 146 19.61 19.28 29.63
N LYS A 147 20.73 19.65 29.00
CA LYS A 147 20.91 19.49 27.55
C LYS A 147 20.86 18.01 27.14
N ILE A 148 21.57 17.12 27.84
CA ILE A 148 21.54 15.68 27.58
C ILE A 148 20.13 15.11 27.79
N LEU A 149 19.42 15.56 28.83
CA LEU A 149 18.09 15.07 29.19
C LEU A 149 17.02 15.49 28.18
N VAL A 150 17.07 16.74 27.69
CA VAL A 150 16.16 17.23 26.64
C VAL A 150 16.49 16.60 25.28
N TYR A 151 17.77 16.48 24.90
CA TYR A 151 18.15 15.86 23.64
C TYR A 151 17.81 14.37 23.62
N SER A 152 18.08 13.65 24.72
CA SER A 152 17.76 12.21 24.82
C SER A 152 16.25 11.99 24.83
N GLY A 153 15.48 12.79 25.59
CA GLY A 153 14.02 12.71 25.60
C GLY A 153 13.40 12.99 24.22
N CYS A 154 13.92 13.99 23.50
CA CYS A 154 13.43 14.34 22.18
C CYS A 154 13.82 13.29 21.11
N LEU A 155 15.06 12.78 21.15
CA LEU A 155 15.51 11.69 20.26
C LEU A 155 14.72 10.40 20.50
N VAL A 156 14.49 10.03 21.76
CA VAL A 156 13.73 8.83 22.11
C VAL A 156 12.26 8.99 21.74
N GLY A 157 11.65 10.14 22.00
CA GLY A 157 10.27 10.44 21.62
C GLY A 157 10.05 10.45 20.11
N ALA A 158 10.93 11.11 19.36
CA ALA A 158 10.90 11.10 17.89
C ALA A 158 11.16 9.68 17.33
N GLY A 159 12.10 8.94 17.92
CA GLY A 159 12.38 7.56 17.54
C GLY A 159 11.18 6.63 17.73
N ILE A 160 10.48 6.73 18.86
CA ILE A 160 9.27 5.95 19.14
C ILE A 160 8.15 6.33 18.17
N LEU A 161 7.95 7.61 17.88
CA LEU A 161 6.95 8.06 16.89
C LEU A 161 7.27 7.53 15.48
N VAL A 162 8.53 7.61 15.06
CA VAL A 162 8.98 7.09 13.76
C VAL A 162 8.80 5.57 13.69
N VAL A 163 9.15 4.84 14.75
CA VAL A 163 8.96 3.38 14.80
C VAL A 163 7.48 3.02 14.82
N PHE A 164 6.63 3.75 15.54
CA PHE A 164 5.20 3.51 15.60
C PHE A 164 4.51 3.77 14.25
N ILE A 165 4.81 4.91 13.62
CA ILE A 165 4.34 5.25 12.27
C ILE A 165 4.90 4.25 11.25
N GLY A 166 6.18 3.91 11.36
CA GLY A 166 6.87 2.93 10.53
C GLY A 166 6.26 1.54 10.64
N MET A 167 5.89 1.08 11.84
CA MET A 167 5.20 -0.21 12.04
C MET A 167 3.77 -0.18 11.48
N LYS A 168 3.03 0.92 11.62
CA LYS A 168 1.71 1.10 10.99
C LYS A 168 1.81 1.07 9.46
N ILE A 169 2.77 1.79 8.91
CA ILE A 169 3.06 1.81 7.46
C ILE A 169 3.55 0.44 7.02
N ALA A 170 4.45 -0.23 7.73
CA ALA A 170 4.95 -1.56 7.40
C ALA A 170 3.86 -2.63 7.48
N GLY A 171 2.94 -2.54 8.45
CA GLY A 171 1.76 -3.40 8.53
C GLY A 171 0.80 -3.17 7.36
N LEU A 172 0.63 -1.91 6.93
CA LEU A 172 -0.03 -1.55 5.68
C LEU A 172 0.73 -2.13 4.47
N TYR A 173 2.03 -1.90 4.33
CA TYR A 173 2.84 -2.39 3.23
C TYR A 173 2.90 -3.93 3.16
N LYS A 174 2.87 -4.63 4.30
CA LYS A 174 2.87 -6.11 4.38
C LYS A 174 1.53 -6.71 3.96
N LYS A 175 0.39 -6.05 4.26
CA LYS A 175 -0.95 -6.43 3.75
C LYS A 175 -1.17 -6.03 2.29
N TYR A 176 -0.37 -5.07 1.79
CA TYR A 176 -0.37 -4.55 0.42
C TYR A 176 0.93 -4.91 -0.31
N CYS A 177 1.53 -6.05 0.04
CA CYS A 177 2.81 -6.50 -0.49
C CYS A 177 2.77 -6.44 -2.02
N TRP A 178 3.49 -5.48 -2.61
CA TRP A 178 3.69 -5.32 -4.05
C TRP A 178 2.45 -5.63 -4.90
N ASP A 179 1.36 -4.92 -4.65
CA ASP A 179 0.24 -4.97 -5.58
C ASP A 179 0.73 -4.45 -6.93
N MET A 180 0.95 -5.34 -7.91
CA MET A 180 1.61 -5.08 -9.19
C MET A 180 1.06 -3.82 -9.88
N ILE A 181 -0.21 -3.50 -9.64
CA ILE A 181 -0.88 -2.30 -10.13
C ILE A 181 -0.18 -1.03 -9.64
N THR A 182 0.23 -0.95 -8.38
CA THR A 182 0.93 0.23 -7.84
C THR A 182 2.28 0.43 -8.51
N VAL A 183 2.99 -0.67 -8.78
CA VAL A 183 4.27 -0.64 -9.51
C VAL A 183 4.05 -0.20 -10.95
N MET A 184 3.05 -0.76 -11.64
CA MET A 184 2.67 -0.33 -12.99
C MET A 184 2.27 1.14 -13.05
N VAL A 185 1.52 1.64 -12.06
CA VAL A 185 1.12 3.05 -11.97
C VAL A 185 2.33 3.95 -11.74
N ILE A 186 3.30 3.54 -10.92
CA ILE A 186 4.58 4.26 -10.77
C ILE A 186 5.33 4.33 -12.10
N LEU A 187 5.37 3.24 -12.84
CA LEU A 187 6.10 3.19 -14.11
C LEU A 187 5.43 4.03 -15.20
N ILE A 188 4.10 3.97 -15.30
CA ILE A 188 3.34 4.76 -16.27
C ILE A 188 3.40 6.25 -15.92
N SER A 189 3.20 6.62 -14.64
CA SER A 189 3.28 8.03 -14.22
C SER A 189 4.67 8.61 -14.47
N MET A 190 5.70 7.80 -14.26
CA MET A 190 7.08 8.15 -14.52
C MET A 190 7.37 8.31 -16.02
N ALA A 191 6.89 7.39 -16.87
CA ALA A 191 7.05 7.48 -18.32
C ALA A 191 6.39 8.76 -18.88
N ILE A 192 5.19 9.10 -18.39
CA ILE A 192 4.47 10.32 -18.76
C ILE A 192 5.26 11.56 -18.32
N THR A 193 5.78 11.57 -17.09
CA THR A 193 6.54 12.70 -16.54
C THR A 193 7.85 12.94 -17.30
N ILE A 194 8.48 11.89 -17.83
CA ILE A 194 9.68 12.02 -18.66
C ILE A 194 9.33 12.49 -20.06
N TYR A 195 8.36 11.85 -20.72
CA TYR A 195 8.00 12.18 -22.11
C TYR A 195 7.43 13.59 -22.24
N PHE A 196 6.58 13.99 -21.30
CA PHE A 196 6.00 15.34 -21.27
C PHE A 196 6.74 16.30 -20.35
N GLY A 197 7.93 15.93 -19.83
CA GLY A 197 8.62 16.71 -18.80
C GLY A 197 8.87 18.16 -19.19
N ASP A 198 9.27 18.40 -20.44
CA ASP A 198 9.46 19.76 -20.96
C ASP A 198 8.13 20.52 -21.07
N SER A 199 7.05 19.87 -21.52
CA SER A 199 5.71 20.46 -21.61
C SER A 199 5.08 20.70 -20.24
N ILE A 200 5.40 19.88 -19.24
CA ILE A 200 4.92 20.05 -17.87
C ILE A 200 5.67 21.22 -17.22
N LYS A 201 6.99 21.33 -17.43
CA LYS A 201 7.80 22.43 -16.88
C LYS A 201 7.43 23.80 -17.42
N THR A 202 6.99 23.89 -18.67
CA THR A 202 6.52 25.16 -19.24
C THR A 202 5.21 25.63 -18.61
N VAL A 203 4.34 24.70 -18.19
CA VAL A 203 3.05 25.02 -17.55
C VAL A 203 3.20 25.17 -16.03
N LEU A 204 4.02 24.34 -15.40
CA LEU A 204 4.27 24.30 -13.97
C LEU A 204 5.79 24.27 -13.72
N PRO A 205 6.42 25.40 -13.31
CA PRO A 205 7.85 25.48 -13.01
C PRO A 205 8.17 24.83 -11.66
N ILE A 206 7.67 23.63 -11.42
CA ILE A 206 7.87 22.83 -10.21
C ILE A 206 8.79 21.66 -10.59
N ASN A 207 9.58 21.19 -9.62
CA ASN A 207 10.46 20.04 -9.80
C ASN A 207 9.66 18.78 -10.22
N LEU A 208 10.02 18.17 -11.35
CA LEU A 208 9.32 17.00 -11.92
C LEU A 208 9.34 15.82 -10.96
N LEU A 209 10.43 15.64 -10.20
CA LEU A 209 10.53 14.58 -9.20
C LEU A 209 9.53 14.77 -8.06
N PHE A 210 9.35 16.01 -7.61
CA PHE A 210 8.39 16.32 -6.55
C PHE A 210 6.95 16.09 -7.01
N LEU A 211 6.63 16.50 -8.25
CA LEU A 211 5.33 16.27 -8.86
C LEU A 211 5.03 14.77 -9.00
N LEU A 212 6.01 13.98 -9.44
CA LEU A 212 5.88 12.52 -9.53
C LEU A 212 5.59 11.90 -8.16
N LEU A 213 6.34 12.27 -7.13
CA LEU A 213 6.11 11.79 -5.76
C LEU A 213 4.74 12.20 -5.21
N PHE A 214 4.29 13.42 -5.50
CA PHE A 214 3.00 13.92 -5.08
C PHE A 214 1.85 13.14 -5.72
N VAL A 215 1.90 12.87 -7.03
CA VAL A 215 0.89 12.05 -7.73
C VAL A 215 0.82 10.64 -7.13
N GLN A 216 1.97 10.06 -6.81
CA GLN A 216 2.05 8.76 -6.13
C GLN A 216 1.40 8.78 -4.74
N LEU A 217 1.68 9.81 -3.94
CA LEU A 217 1.07 9.98 -2.61
C LEU A 217 -0.45 10.12 -2.70
N VAL A 218 -0.95 10.92 -3.64
CA VAL A 218 -2.40 11.09 -3.87
C VAL A 218 -3.04 9.76 -4.29
N TYR A 219 -2.41 9.02 -5.21
CA TYR A 219 -2.91 7.71 -5.65
C TYR A 219 -3.01 6.71 -4.49
N VAL A 220 -1.96 6.62 -3.66
CA VAL A 220 -1.95 5.76 -2.47
C VAL A 220 -3.00 6.21 -1.46
N GLY A 221 -3.16 7.52 -1.26
CA GLY A 221 -4.17 8.10 -0.36
C GLY A 221 -5.60 7.79 -0.79
N ILE A 222 -5.93 7.97 -2.08
CA ILE A 222 -7.25 7.63 -2.63
C ILE A 222 -7.52 6.13 -2.46
N ARG A 223 -6.53 5.29 -2.79
CA ARG A 223 -6.66 3.84 -2.65
C ARG A 223 -6.90 3.43 -1.19
N TRP A 224 -6.19 4.06 -0.26
CA TRP A 224 -6.37 3.84 1.16
C TRP A 224 -7.79 4.25 1.61
N TYR A 225 -8.27 5.41 1.17
CA TYR A 225 -9.62 5.88 1.45
C TYR A 225 -10.70 4.91 0.93
N VAL A 226 -10.59 4.48 -0.33
CA VAL A 226 -11.55 3.55 -0.95
C VAL A 226 -11.55 2.19 -0.25
N LYS A 227 -10.38 1.69 0.17
CA LYS A 227 -10.29 0.40 0.87
C LYS A 227 -10.74 0.48 2.33
N GLY A 228 -10.43 1.56 3.06
CA GLY A 228 -10.96 1.79 4.40
C GLY A 228 -12.49 1.94 4.39
N TRP A 229 -13.03 2.55 3.35
CA TRP A 229 -14.48 2.62 3.11
C TRP A 229 -15.09 1.24 2.82
N ARG A 230 -14.39 0.36 2.08
CA ARG A 230 -14.84 -1.01 1.79
C ARG A 230 -14.82 -1.90 3.04
N GLU A 231 -13.75 -1.82 3.85
CA GLU A 231 -13.63 -2.58 5.11
C GLU A 231 -14.71 -2.15 6.12
N ASN A 232 -15.05 -0.86 6.20
CA ASN A 232 -16.14 -0.37 7.07
C ASN A 232 -17.56 -0.81 6.63
N ARG A 233 -17.75 -1.26 5.37
CA ARG A 233 -19.04 -1.76 4.86
C ARG A 233 -19.19 -3.27 4.92
N GLY A 234 -18.23 -4.00 5.47
CA GLY A 234 -18.32 -5.45 5.67
C GLY A 234 -18.21 -6.30 4.40
N TYR A 235 -17.81 -5.72 3.26
CA TYR A 235 -17.43 -6.50 2.08
C TYR A 235 -15.98 -6.97 2.26
N VAL A 236 -15.81 -8.11 2.92
CA VAL A 236 -14.54 -8.85 3.01
C VAL A 236 -14.28 -9.62 1.72
#